data_AF-A0A974NZE2-F1
#
_entry.id   AF-A0A974NZE2-F1
#
_cell.length_a   1.000
_cell.length_b   1.000
_cell.length_c   1.000
_cell.angle_alpha   90.00
_cell.angle_beta   90.00
_cell.angle_gamma   90.00
#
_symmetry.space_group_name_H-M   'P 1'
#
loop_
_entity.id
_entity.type
_entity.pdbx_description
1 polymer ?
#
loop_
_entity_poly.entity_id
_entity_poly.type
_entity_poly.pdbx_seq_one_letter_code
_entity_poly.pdbx_strand_id
1 'polypeptide(L)' 'MSAKRFIQLFICYAISMIVAILLTDLFNFSSPIAYLVVASIIGYVVITVPLTIMTLLKK' A
#
# COMPACT_ATOMS: atom_id res chain seq x y z
N MET A 1 -14.84 12.24 12.26
CA MET A 1 -15.10 11.58 10.95
C MET A 1 -16.26 10.60 11.14
N SER A 2 -17.16 10.47 10.15
CA SER A 2 -18.16 9.39 10.21
C SER A 2 -17.45 8.04 10.17
N ALA A 3 -17.87 7.08 11.00
CA ALA A 3 -17.28 5.74 11.11
C ALA A 3 -17.14 5.04 9.74
N LYS A 4 -18.07 5.31 8.82
CA LYS A 4 -18.04 4.78 7.45
C LYS A 4 -16.76 5.14 6.68
N ARG A 5 -16.27 6.37 6.82
CA ARG A 5 -15.04 6.85 6.15
C ARG A 5 -13.77 6.22 6.73
N PHE A 6 -13.77 5.95 8.04
CA PHE A 6 -12.65 5.29 8.71
C PHE A 6 -12.51 3.82 8.27
N ILE A 7 -13.63 3.09 8.22
CA ILE A 7 -13.65 1.70 7.77
C ILE A 7 -13.18 1.59 6.31
N GLN A 8 -13.61 2.51 5.45
CA GLN A 8 -13.16 2.57 4.06
C GLN A 8 -11.64 2.77 3.95
N LEU A 9 -11.08 3.73 4.69
CA LEU A 9 -9.63 3.96 4.77
C LEU A 9 -8.88 2.71 5.24
N PHE A 10 -9.38 2.08 6.30
CA PHE A 10 -8.77 0.91 6.90
C PHE A 10 -8.72 -0.27 5.92
N ILE A 11 -9.83 -0.54 5.22
CA ILE A 11 -9.90 -1.60 4.21
C ILE A 11 -8.96 -1.30 3.03
N CYS A 12 -8.96 -0.06 2.52
CA CYS A 12 -8.06 0.33 1.43
C CYS A 12 -6.58 0.18 1.80
N TYR A 13 -6.21 0.55 3.02
CA TYR A 13 -4.84 0.37 3.53
C TYR A 13 -4.50 -1.11 3.73
N ALA A 14 -5.41 -1.90 4.29
CA ALA A 14 -5.20 -3.33 4.51
C ALA A 14 -4.96 -4.08 3.19
N ILE A 15 -5.79 -3.80 2.17
CA ILE A 15 -5.61 -4.38 0.83
C ILE A 15 -4.27 -3.94 0.22
N SER A 16 -3.93 -2.66 0.36
CA SER A 16 -2.67 -2.10 -0.14
C SER A 16 -1.45 -2.79 0.50
N MET A 17 -1.49 -3.07 1.80
CA MET A 17 -0.42 -3.78 2.49
C MET A 17 -0.26 -5.23 2.00
N ILE A 18 -1.37 -5.95 1.82
CA ILE A 18 -1.36 -7.32 1.28
C ILE A 18 -0.77 -7.33 -0.14
N VAL A 19 -1.18 -6.40 -0.99
CA VAL A 19 -0.68 -6.28 -2.37
C VAL A 19 0.81 -5.93 -2.38
N ALA A 20 1.28 -5.04 -1.50
CA ALA A 20 2.68 -4.69 -1.41
C ALA A 20 3.55 -5.90 -1.06
N ILE A 21 3.15 -6.71 -0.06
CA ILE A 21 3.88 -7.92 0.35
C ILE A 21 3.94 -8.94 -0.79
N LEU A 22 2.81 -9.22 -1.44
CA LEU A 22 2.75 -10.14 -2.58
C LEU A 22 3.65 -9.67 -3.74
N LEU A 23 3.66 -8.37 -4.03
CA LEU A 23 4.52 -7.80 -5.07
C LEU A 23 6.00 -7.91 -4.71
N THR A 24 6.38 -7.71 -3.45
CA THR A 24 7.77 -7.90 -3.01
C THR A 24 8.24 -9.33 -3.08
N ASP A 25 7.37 -10.30 -2.80
CA ASP A 25 7.72 -11.73 -2.87
C ASP A 25 7.93 -12.22 -4.30
N LEU A 26 7.34 -11.56 -5.30
CA LEU A 26 7.59 -11.88 -6.72
C LEU A 26 9.03 -11.60 -7.14
N PHE A 27 9.69 -10.63 -6.50
CA PHE A 27 11.08 -10.32 -6.77
C PHE A 27 11.93 -11.14 -5.79
N ASN A 28 12.41 -12.29 -6.26
CA ASN A 28 13.22 -13.23 -5.48
C ASN A 28 14.60 -12.61 -5.14
N PHE A 29 14.67 -11.75 -4.12
CA PHE A 29 15.87 -11.00 -3.76
C PHE A 29 16.80 -11.84 -2.87
N SER A 30 18.02 -12.11 -3.34
CA SER A 30 19.05 -12.81 -2.53
C SER A 30 19.65 -11.95 -1.42
N SER A 31 19.52 -10.62 -1.47
CA SER A 31 20.08 -9.73 -0.45
C SER A 31 18.97 -9.08 0.40
N PRO A 32 19.04 -9.15 1.74
CA PRO A 32 18.01 -8.61 2.63
C PRO A 32 17.92 -7.07 2.56
N ILE A 33 19.01 -6.40 2.21
CA ILE A 33 19.06 -4.94 2.07
C ILE A 33 18.31 -4.50 0.79
N ALA A 34 18.53 -5.18 -0.34
CA ALA A 34 17.78 -4.88 -1.57
C ALA A 34 16.29 -5.15 -1.40
N TYR A 35 15.92 -6.22 -0.69
CA TYR A 35 14.53 -6.50 -0.33
C TYR A 35 13.91 -5.32 0.45
N LEU A 36 14.56 -4.83 1.50
CA LEU A 36 14.04 -3.71 2.29
C LEU A 36 13.87 -2.42 1.47
N VAL A 37 14.84 -2.11 0.61
CA VAL A 37 14.76 -0.92 -0.26
C VAL A 37 13.59 -1.04 -1.22
N VAL A 38 13.45 -2.17 -1.93
CA VAL A 38 12.38 -2.37 -2.89
C VAL A 38 11.01 -2.46 -2.21
N ALA A 39 10.93 -3.12 -1.04
CA ALA A 39 9.72 -3.17 -0.22
C ALA A 39 9.25 -1.79 0.21
N SER A 40 10.17 -0.91 0.59
CA SER A 40 9.83 0.47 0.97
C SER A 40 9.26 1.28 -0.20
N ILE A 41 9.82 1.10 -1.41
CA ILE A 41 9.36 1.78 -2.62
C ILE A 41 7.98 1.24 -3.05
N ILE A 42 7.83 -0.08 -3.13
CA ILE A 42 6.56 -0.72 -3.49
C ILE A 42 5.49 -0.37 -2.46
N GLY A 43 5.80 -0.46 -1.17
CA GLY A 43 4.89 -0.08 -0.10
C GLY A 43 4.43 1.37 -0.20
N TYR A 44 5.34 2.31 -0.49
CA TYR A 44 5.00 3.72 -0.70
C TYR A 44 4.05 3.91 -1.90
N VAL A 45 4.37 3.32 -3.05
CA VAL A 45 3.55 3.43 -4.28
C VAL A 45 2.16 2.86 -4.04
N VAL A 46 2.09 1.68 -3.44
CA VAL A 46 0.83 0.98 -3.20
C VAL A 46 -0.04 1.73 -2.17
N ILE A 47 0.54 2.41 -1.19
CA ILE A 47 -0.18 3.30 -0.25
C ILE A 47 -0.64 4.60 -0.92
N THR A 48 0.13 5.16 -1.85
CA THR A 48 -0.28 6.38 -2.57
C THR A 48 -1.50 6.19 -3.46
N VAL A 49 -1.74 5.00 -4.01
CA VAL A 49 -2.91 4.70 -4.86
C VAL A 49 -4.25 4.95 -4.13
N PRO A 50 -4.57 4.29 -3.00
CA PRO A 50 -5.82 4.55 -2.28
C PRO A 50 -5.89 6.00 -1.77
N LEU A 51 -4.76 6.60 -1.37
CA LEU A 51 -4.73 7.98 -0.91
C LEU A 51 -5.14 8.94 -2.04
N THR A 52 -4.64 8.69 -3.25
CA THR A 52 -4.96 9.47 -4.45
C THR A 52 -6.43 9.31 -4.83
N ILE A 53 -6.93 8.07 -4.85
CA ILE A 53 -8.35 7.77 -5.11
C ILE A 53 -9.25 8.48 -4.09
N MET A 54 -8.90 8.46 -2.81
CA MET A 54 -9.67 9.13 -1.76
C MET A 54 -9.61 10.66 -1.84
N THR A 55 -8.50 11.21 -2.32
CA THR A 55 -8.34 12.65 -2.54
C THR A 55 -9.17 13.10 -3.73
N LEU A 56 -9.21 12.29 -4.80
CA LEU A 56 -10.05 12.53 -5.98
C LEU A 56 -11.55 12.40 -5.68
N LEU A 57 -11.96 11.38 -4.92
CA LEU A 57 -13.35 11.16 -4.47
C LEU A 57 -13.80 12.14 -3.38
N LYS A 58 -12.91 12.98 -2.86
CA LYS A 58 -13.26 14.04 -1.91
C LYS A 58 -13.78 15.30 -2.61
N LYS A 59 -13.59 15.42 -3.93
CA LYS A 59 -14.39 16.33 -4.77
C LYS A 59 -15.79 15.78 -4.93
#